data_AF-A0A939J8L9-F1
#
_entry.id   AF-A0A939J8L9-F1
#
_cell.length_a   1.000
_cell.length_b   1.000
_cell.length_c   1.000
_cell.angle_alpha   90.00
_cell.angle_beta   90.00
_cell.angle_gamma   90.00
#
_symmetry.space_group_name_H-M   'P 1'
#
loop_
_entity.id
_entity.type
_entity.pdbx_description
1 polymer ?
#
loop_
_entity_poly.entity_id
_entity_poly.type
_entity_poly.pdbx_seq_one_letter_code
_entity_poly.pdbx_strand_id
1 'polypeptide(L)' 'MMPQSKTYAGFLTPSSVLLDSTLGLSEKKMALMGWRRTLQGPTQCATSRPRQDEELLHEIDKTLARLNRKDASRSN' A
#
# COMPACT_ATOMS: atom_id res chain seq x y z
N MET A 1 -6.91 -15.15 20.19
CA MET A 1 -7.42 -14.09 19.30
C MET A 1 -6.42 -13.91 18.17
N MET A 2 -6.78 -14.27 16.94
CA MET A 2 -5.91 -14.08 15.78
C MET A 2 -5.89 -12.59 15.42
N PRO A 3 -4.73 -11.95 15.20
CA PRO A 3 -4.67 -10.56 14.80
C PRO A 3 -5.32 -10.43 13.41
N GLN A 4 -6.42 -9.69 13.32
CA GLN A 4 -7.02 -9.33 12.04
C GLN A 4 -5.95 -8.60 11.23
N SER A 5 -5.37 -9.28 10.23
CA SER A 5 -4.42 -8.68 9.32
C SER A 5 -5.10 -7.50 8.65
N LYS A 6 -4.51 -6.30 8.74
CA LYS A 6 -5.04 -5.10 8.11
C LYS A 6 -4.97 -5.28 6.60
N THR A 7 -6.02 -5.83 6.00
CA THR A 7 -6.14 -6.01 4.57
C THR A 7 -6.70 -4.74 3.93
N TYR A 8 -6.08 -4.25 2.86
CA TYR A 8 -6.65 -3.18 2.04
C TYR A 8 -6.99 -3.72 0.66
N ALA A 9 -8.25 -3.62 0.25
CA ALA A 9 -8.73 -4.15 -1.01
C ALA A 9 -8.35 -5.63 -1.26
N GLY A 10 -8.29 -6.45 -0.20
CA GLY A 10 -7.87 -7.85 -0.25
C GLY A 10 -6.35 -8.10 -0.14
N PHE A 11 -5.53 -7.05 -0.14
CA PHE A 11 -4.07 -7.18 -0.01
C PHE A 11 -3.62 -7.14 1.45
N LEU A 12 -2.77 -8.10 1.82
CA LEU A 12 -2.19 -8.20 3.17
C LEU A 12 -1.00 -7.26 3.37
N THR A 13 -0.24 -6.94 2.30
CA THR A 13 0.93 -6.06 2.38
C THR A 13 1.04 -5.16 1.14
N PRO A 14 1.68 -3.98 1.23
CA PRO A 14 1.97 -3.14 0.07
C PRO A 14 2.80 -3.86 -0.99
N SER A 15 3.70 -4.74 -0.56
CA SER A 15 4.52 -5.58 -1.45
C SER A 15 3.67 -6.58 -2.26
N SER A 16 2.58 -7.10 -1.67
CA SER A 16 1.65 -7.98 -2.40
C SER A 16 0.98 -7.25 -3.56
N VAL A 17 0.61 -5.97 -3.38
CA VAL A 17 0.08 -5.12 -4.48
C VAL A 17 1.11 -5.00 -5.61
N LEU A 18 2.40 -4.86 -5.28
CA LEU A 18 3.46 -4.74 -6.28
C LEU A 18 3.66 -6.04 -7.08
N LEU A 19 3.57 -7.19 -6.41
CA LEU A 19 3.77 -8.52 -6.99
C LEU A 19 2.57 -9.02 -7.78
N ASP A 20 1.38 -8.47 -7.53
CA ASP A 20 0.16 -8.86 -8.22
C ASP A 20 0.27 -8.64 -9.73
N SER A 21 0.21 -9.70 -10.54
CA SER A 21 0.32 -9.61 -12.00
C SER A 21 -0.99 -9.25 -12.69
N THR A 22 -2.12 -9.29 -11.97
CA THR A 22 -3.45 -8.95 -12.50
C THR A 22 -3.64 -7.43 -12.58
N LEU A 23 -2.93 -6.68 -11.73
CA LEU A 23 -2.95 -5.22 -11.72
C LEU A 23 -1.89 -4.60 -12.66
N GLY A 24 -2.32 -3.64 -13.47
CA GLY A 24 -1.43 -2.74 -14.20
C GLY A 24 -0.69 -1.76 -13.27
N LEU A 25 0.36 -1.11 -13.78
CA LEU A 25 1.16 -0.15 -13.01
C LEU A 25 0.30 0.99 -12.41
N SER A 26 -0.64 1.52 -13.20
CA SER A 26 -1.57 2.57 -12.77
C SER A 26 -2.52 2.09 -11.66
N GLU A 27 -3.02 0.86 -11.75
CA GLU A 27 -3.93 0.28 -10.74
C GLU A 27 -3.19 0.01 -9.43
N LYS A 28 -1.96 -0.51 -9.49
CA LYS A 28 -1.10 -0.68 -8.31
C LYS A 28 -0.85 0.65 -7.60
N LYS A 29 -0.58 1.71 -8.38
CA LYS A 29 -0.37 3.05 -7.85
C LYS A 29 -1.63 3.60 -7.18
N MET A 30 -2.80 3.44 -7.80
CA MET A 30 -4.08 3.85 -7.22
C MET A 30 -4.39 3.07 -5.94
N ALA A 31 -4.16 1.76 -5.92
CA ALA A 31 -4.38 0.92 -4.74
C ALA A 31 -3.50 1.37 -3.56
N LEU A 32 -2.20 1.55 -3.79
CA LEU A 32 -1.25 2.03 -2.77
C LEU A 32 -1.58 3.44 -2.27
N MET A 33 -1.96 4.37 -3.15
CA MET A 33 -2.37 5.73 -2.77
C MET A 33 -3.68 5.74 -1.99
N GLY A 34 -4.63 4.87 -2.35
CA GLY A 34 -5.86 4.68 -1.60
C GLY A 34 -5.60 4.14 -0.20
N TRP A 35 -4.73 3.12 -0.09
CA TRP A 35 -4.32 2.57 1.20
C TRP A 35 -3.67 3.64 2.09
N ARG A 36 -2.77 4.45 1.52
CA ARG A 36 -2.14 5.58 2.18
C ARG A 36 -3.16 6.58 2.73
N ARG A 37 -4.19 6.92 1.94
CA ARG A 37 -5.28 7.80 2.40
C ARG A 37 -6.10 7.18 3.51
N THR A 38 -6.36 5.87 3.48
CA THR A 38 -7.10 5.18 4.55
C THR A 38 -6.32 5.20 5.87
N LEU A 39 -4.99 5.08 5.82
CA LEU A 39 -4.13 5.17 7.00
C LEU A 39 -4.02 6.61 7.56
N GLN A 40 -3.99 7.61 6.67
CA GLN A 40 -3.89 9.04 7.05
C GLN A 40 -5.24 9.69 7.36
N GLY A 41 -6.35 9.10 6.94
CA GLY A 41 -7.68 9.67 7.06
C GLY A 41 -8.22 9.70 8.49
N PRO A 42 -9.16 10.60 8.81
CA PRO A 42 -9.74 10.72 10.16
C PRO A 42 -10.56 9.49 10.59
N THR A 43 -10.92 8.62 9.65
CA THR A 43 -11.61 7.34 9.90
C THR A 43 -10.63 6.24 10.33
N GLN A 44 -9.67 6.55 11.19
CA GLN A 44 -8.87 5.52 11.85
C GLN A 44 -9.84 4.72 12.73
N CYS A 45 -10.26 3.54 12.24
CA CYS A 45 -10.96 2.56 13.06
C CYS A 45 -10.16 2.41 14.36
N ALA A 46 -10.85 2.49 15.50
CA ALA A 46 -10.33 2.71 16.85
C ALA A 46 -9.33 1.64 17.38
N THR A 47 -8.85 0.75 16.52
CA THR A 47 -7.90 -0.33 16.79
C THR A 47 -6.51 -0.08 16.17
N SER A 48 -6.29 1.06 15.53
CA SER A 48 -5.04 1.34 14.83
C SER A 48 -3.92 1.73 15.79
N ARG A 49 -2.88 0.90 15.88
CA ARG A 49 -1.63 1.22 16.60
C ARG A 49 -0.84 2.25 15.78
N PRO A 50 -0.56 3.45 16.31
CA PRO A 50 0.10 4.52 15.55
C PRO A 50 1.43 4.09 14.91
N ARG A 51 2.27 3.34 15.66
CA ARG A 51 3.54 2.80 15.14
C ARG A 51 3.39 1.90 13.93
N GLN A 52 2.39 1.01 13.94
CA GLN A 52 2.19 0.07 12.84
C GLN A 52 1.70 0.79 11.58
N ASP A 53 0.93 1.86 11.74
CA ASP A 53 0.48 2.66 10.61
C ASP A 53 1.62 3.47 10.00
N GLU A 54 2.52 4.03 10.81
CA GLU A 54 3.74 4.69 10.32
C GLU A 54 4.65 3.72 9.56
N GLU A 55 4.86 2.51 10.07
CA GLU A 55 5.63 1.46 9.38
C GLU A 55 4.98 1.10 8.04
N LEU A 56 3.66 0.88 8.01
CA LEU A 56 2.91 0.59 6.79
C LEU A 56 2.95 1.74 5.78
N LEU A 57 2.82 2.99 6.24
CA LEU A 57 2.95 4.18 5.39
C LEU A 57 4.33 4.23 4.75
N HIS A 58 5.38 3.95 5.53
CA HIS A 58 6.75 3.94 5.04
C HIS A 58 6.99 2.81 4.02
N GLU A 59 6.36 1.64 4.21
CA GLU A 59 6.38 0.56 3.21
C GLU A 59 5.63 0.94 1.92
N ILE A 60 4.47 1.58 2.03
CA ILE A 60 3.71 2.08 0.87
C ILE A 60 4.55 3.07 0.07
N ASP A 61 5.18 4.04 0.73
CA ASP A 61 6.02 5.04 0.06
C ASP A 61 7.24 4.40 -0.63
N LYS A 62 7.91 3.43 0.01
CA LYS A 62 8.98 2.63 -0.62
C LYS A 62 8.49 1.87 -1.86
N THR A 63 7.28 1.30 -1.78
CA THR A 63 6.69 0.52 -2.86
C THR A 63 6.32 1.42 -4.04
N LEU A 64 5.74 2.59 -3.78
CA LEU A 64 5.44 3.61 -4.79
C LEU A 64 6.71 4.11 -5.48
N ALA A 65 7.79 4.35 -4.73
CA ALA A 65 9.07 4.76 -5.31
C ALA A 65 9.65 3.69 -6.25
N ARG A 66 9.52 2.40 -5.90
CA ARG A 66 9.93 1.28 -6.78
C ARG A 66 9.06 1.20 -8.04
N LEU A 67 7.76 1.43 -7.91
CA LEU A 67 6.82 1.48 -9.02
C LEU A 67 7.16 2.59 -10.01
N ASN A 68 7.40 3.82 -9.52
CA ASN A 68 7.78 4.95 -10.37
C ASN A 68 9.13 4.73 -11.07
N ARG A 69 10.10 4.05 -10.42
CA ARG A 69 11.38 3.69 -11.09
C ARG A 69 11.17 2.66 -12.21
N LYS A 70 10.31 1.66 -12.00
CA LYS A 70 9.98 0.66 -13.03
C LYS A 70 9.29 1.30 -14.23
N ASP A 71 8.40 2.25 -13.98
CA ASP A 71 7.73 3.04 -15.02
C ASP A 71 8.75 3.84 -15.86
N ALA A 72 9.64 4.57 -15.18
CA ALA A 72 10.72 5.32 -15.84
C ALA A 72 11.68 4.43 -16.65
N SER A 73 12.00 3.22 -16.16
CA SER A 73 12.86 2.27 -16.88
C SER A 73 12.20 1.65 -18.13
N ARG A 74 10.88 1.77 -18.27
CA ARG A 74 10.11 1.19 -19.37
C ARG A 74 9.79 2.22 -20.47
N SER A 75 10.15 3.49 -20.25
CA SER A 75 10.06 4.60 -21.22
C SER A 75 11.36 4.87 -21.99
N ASN A 76 12.32 3.95 -21.97
CA ASN A 76 13.54 3.99 -22.77
C ASN A 76 13.63 2.74 -23.67
#